data_AF-A0A0F8VTP8-F1
#
_entry.id   AF-A0A0F8VTP8-F1
#
_cell.length_a   1.000
_cell.length_b   1.000
_cell.length_c   1.000
_cell.angle_alpha   90.00
_cell.angle_beta   90.00
_cell.angle_gamma   90.00
#
_symmetry.space_group_name_H-M   'P 1'
#
loop_
_entity.id
_entity.type
_entity.pdbx_description
1 polymer ?
#
loop_
_entity_poly.entity_id
_entity_poly.type
_entity_poly.pdbx_seq_one_letter_code
_entity_poly.pdbx_strand_id
1 'polypeptide(L)'
;MASNPVRAKRRIERWRHFKTNKGQWLSHWEDLARLMLPRRMGFITQMTEGERRTEEIYDATAMRSARGLANAVGQLLRPEGEKFFFIRAEDDRLNNLDEVQDWLKRSEDKLLNSIFNPKARFRQAVGEADTDLV
;
A
#
# COMPACT_ATOMS: atom_id res chain seq x y z
N MET A 1 19.21 7.43 -25.95
CA MET A 1 18.13 6.43 -25.89
C MET A 1 16.87 7.01 -26.51
N ALA A 2 16.64 6.83 -27.81
CA ALA A 2 15.40 7.29 -28.44
C ALA A 2 14.23 6.39 -28.02
N SER A 3 13.19 6.96 -27.41
CA SER A 3 11.97 6.25 -27.05
C SER A 3 11.28 5.77 -28.33
N ASN A 4 11.13 4.45 -28.48
CA ASN A 4 10.45 3.86 -29.64
C ASN A 4 8.97 4.29 -29.64
N PRO A 5 8.50 5.07 -30.64
CA PRO A 5 7.16 5.65 -30.65
C PRO A 5 6.05 4.61 -30.67
N VAL A 6 6.29 3.41 -31.21
CA VAL A 6 5.33 2.29 -31.21
C VAL A 6 5.13 1.76 -29.79
N ARG A 7 6.20 1.64 -29.01
CA ARG A 7 6.12 1.20 -27.61
C ARG A 7 5.39 2.21 -26.73
N ALA A 8 5.58 3.50 -26.99
CA ALA A 8 4.88 4.58 -26.29
C ALA A 8 3.37 4.54 -26.58
N LYS A 9 2.97 4.46 -27.86
CA LYS A 9 1.55 4.35 -28.26
C LYS A 9 0.85 3.17 -27.58
N ARG A 10 1.46 1.98 -27.62
CA ARG A 10 0.91 0.78 -26.98
C ARG A 10 0.73 0.94 -25.45
N ARG A 11 1.66 1.62 -24.77
CA ARG A 11 1.54 1.89 -23.33
C ARG A 11 0.38 2.85 -23.03
N ILE A 12 0.21 3.88 -23.85
CA ILE A 12 -0.88 4.84 -23.71
C ILE A 12 -2.23 4.16 -23.94
N GLU A 13 -2.35 3.34 -24.99
CA GLU A 13 -3.57 2.57 -25.26
C GLU A 13 -3.93 1.64 -24.11
N ARG A 14 -2.95 0.89 -23.59
CA ARG A 14 -3.14 0.02 -22.42
C ARG A 14 -3.57 0.82 -21.18
N TRP A 15 -2.93 1.97 -20.93
CA TRP A 15 -3.31 2.84 -19.81
C TRP A 15 -4.74 3.38 -19.97
N ARG A 16 -5.14 3.79 -21.18
CA ARG A 16 -6.52 4.25 -21.45
C ARG A 16 -7.53 3.15 -21.16
N HIS A 17 -7.26 1.93 -21.62
CA HIS A 17 -8.12 0.78 -21.35
C HIS A 17 -8.30 0.55 -19.84
N PHE A 18 -7.20 0.52 -19.06
CA PHE A 18 -7.30 0.37 -17.61
C PHE A 18 -7.96 1.56 -16.92
N LYS A 19 -7.75 2.79 -17.40
CA LYS A 19 -8.43 3.98 -16.87
C LYS A 19 -9.94 3.89 -17.05
N THR A 20 -10.41 3.43 -18.21
CA THR A 20 -11.84 3.22 -18.46
C THR A 20 -12.41 2.17 -17.51
N ASN A 21 -11.75 1.02 -17.36
CA ASN A 21 -12.21 -0.03 -16.44
C ASN A 21 -12.22 0.44 -14.97
N LYS A 22 -11.21 1.22 -14.57
CA LYS A 22 -11.14 1.84 -13.24
C LYS A 22 -12.33 2.77 -12.97
N GLY A 23 -12.87 3.41 -14.00
CA GLY A 23 -13.99 4.35 -13.90
C GLY A 23 -15.22 3.77 -13.18
N GLN A 24 -15.46 2.46 -13.29
CA GLN A 24 -16.57 1.77 -12.63
C GLN A 24 -16.46 1.76 -11.10
N TRP A 25 -15.25 1.93 -10.54
CA TRP A 25 -14.98 1.88 -9.10
C TRP A 25 -14.96 3.25 -8.44
N LEU A 26 -14.83 4.32 -9.22
CA LEU A 26 -14.63 5.67 -8.68
C LEU A 26 -15.80 6.13 -7.81
N SER A 27 -17.04 5.75 -8.14
CA SER A 27 -18.22 6.11 -7.35
C SER A 27 -18.23 5.38 -6.02
N HIS A 28 -17.96 4.07 -6.04
CA HIS A 28 -17.86 3.28 -4.82
C HIS A 28 -16.78 3.81 -3.87
N TRP A 29 -15.63 4.23 -4.40
CA TRP A 29 -14.59 4.83 -3.57
C TRP A 29 -14.93 6.22 -3.06
N GLU A 30 -15.64 7.03 -3.84
CA GLU A 30 -16.17 8.32 -3.38
C GLU A 30 -17.15 8.13 -2.22
N ASP A 31 -18.09 7.19 -2.34
CA ASP A 31 -19.09 6.87 -1.32
C ASP A 31 -18.43 6.39 -0.02
N LEU A 32 -17.46 5.47 -0.12
CA LEU A 32 -16.70 5.00 1.04
C LEU A 32 -15.84 6.11 1.67
N ALA A 33 -15.14 6.90 0.85
CA ALA A 33 -14.30 7.99 1.33
C ALA A 33 -15.11 9.02 2.11
N ARG A 34 -16.34 9.29 1.68
CA ARG A 34 -17.23 10.25 2.34
C ARG A 34 -17.53 9.91 3.81
N LEU A 35 -17.66 8.61 4.12
CA LEU A 35 -18.00 8.13 5.47
C LEU A 35 -16.76 7.70 6.27
N MET A 36 -15.75 7.13 5.61
CA MET A 36 -14.61 6.49 6.27
C MET A 36 -13.34 7.35 6.23
N LEU A 37 -13.06 8.01 5.10
CA LEU A 37 -11.81 8.73 4.84
C LEU A 37 -12.03 10.05 4.07
N PRO A 38 -12.68 11.07 4.65
CA PRO A 38 -13.12 12.25 3.88
C PRO A 38 -11.98 13.05 3.22
N ARG A 39 -10.77 12.94 3.77
CA ARG A 39 -9.54 13.50 3.19
C ARG A 39 -9.15 12.88 1.85
N ARG A 40 -9.64 11.67 1.54
CA ARG A 40 -9.40 10.92 0.30
C ARG A 40 -10.49 11.12 -0.75
N MET A 41 -11.56 11.88 -0.46
CA MET A 41 -12.58 12.23 -1.47
C MET A 41 -11.95 12.96 -2.67
N GLY A 42 -12.70 13.01 -3.78
CA GLY A 42 -12.23 13.59 -5.03
C GLY A 42 -11.93 12.56 -6.11
N PHE A 43 -12.51 11.37 -6.01
CA PHE A 43 -12.46 10.35 -7.07
C PHE A 43 -13.37 10.74 -8.24
N ILE A 44 -14.53 11.33 -7.95
CA ILE A 44 -15.48 11.86 -8.94
C ILE A 44 -15.69 13.37 -8.72
N THR A 45 -15.91 13.78 -7.48
CA THR A 45 -16.30 15.15 -7.15
C THR A 45 -15.11 16.10 -7.27
N GLN A 46 -15.30 17.25 -7.90
CA GLN A 46 -14.27 18.30 -7.87
C GLN A 46 -14.35 19.02 -6.53
N MET A 47 -13.32 18.85 -5.70
CA MET A 47 -13.27 19.47 -4.37
C MET A 47 -12.69 20.88 -4.44
N THR A 48 -13.30 21.80 -3.70
CA THR A 48 -12.75 23.14 -3.51
C THR A 48 -11.90 23.19 -2.25
N GLU A 49 -10.80 23.95 -2.28
CA GLU A 49 -9.95 24.12 -1.09
C GLU A 49 -10.74 24.81 0.04
N GLY A 50 -10.67 24.27 1.25
CA GLY A 50 -11.42 24.76 2.41
C GLY A 50 -12.88 24.30 2.50
N GLU A 51 -13.39 23.57 1.51
CA GLU A 51 -14.74 22.99 1.52
C GLU A 51 -14.90 21.99 2.67
N ARG A 52 -16.08 22.00 3.33
CA ARG A 52 -16.41 21.08 4.42
C ARG A 52 -16.59 19.66 3.85
N ARG A 53 -16.07 18.67 4.59
CA ARG A 53 -16.01 17.26 4.16
C ARG A 53 -16.71 16.29 5.11
N THR A 54 -17.49 16.82 6.04
CA THR A 54 -18.06 16.06 7.16
C THR A 54 -19.58 16.16 7.24
N GLU A 55 -20.22 16.53 6.13
CA GLU A 55 -21.66 16.82 6.08
C GLU A 55 -22.52 15.56 6.27
N GLU A 56 -22.04 14.43 5.76
CA GLU A 56 -22.72 13.12 5.86
C GLU A 56 -22.21 12.26 7.03
N ILE A 57 -21.36 12.83 7.88
CA ILE A 57 -20.78 12.13 9.04
C ILE A 57 -21.59 12.49 10.28
N TYR A 58 -22.50 11.59 10.66
CA TYR A 58 -23.35 11.76 11.85
C TYR A 58 -22.67 11.25 13.13
N ASP A 59 -21.80 10.24 13.01
CA ASP A 59 -21.03 9.70 14.12
C ASP A 59 -19.62 9.26 13.66
N ALA A 60 -18.82 8.77 14.60
CA ALA A 60 -17.45 8.32 14.33
C ALA A 60 -17.33 6.81 14.03
N THR A 61 -18.44 6.07 13.90
CA THR A 61 -18.43 4.61 13.85
C THR A 61 -17.68 4.10 12.62
N ALA A 62 -18.05 4.57 11.42
CA ALA A 62 -17.41 4.15 10.17
C ALA A 62 -15.89 4.44 10.16
N MET A 63 -15.50 5.66 10.54
CA MET A 63 -14.09 6.06 10.62
C MET A 63 -13.30 5.24 11.65
N ARG A 64 -13.91 4.90 12.79
CA ARG A 64 -13.26 4.08 13.84
C ARG A 64 -13.08 2.65 13.36
N SER A 65 -14.09 2.07 12.72
CA SER A 65 -14.03 0.72 12.15
C SER A 65 -12.97 0.61 11.06
N ALA A 66 -12.91 1.59 10.14
CA ALA A 66 -11.89 1.64 9.08
C ALA A 66 -10.47 1.66 9.67
N ARG A 67 -10.19 2.57 10.62
CA ARG A 67 -8.89 2.65 11.29
C ARG A 67 -8.57 1.38 12.07
N GLY A 68 -9.56 0.81 12.76
CA GLY A 68 -9.40 -0.44 13.51
C GLY A 68 -9.01 -1.60 12.60
N LEU A 69 -9.68 -1.73 11.46
CA LEU A 69 -9.39 -2.77 10.48
C LEU A 69 -8.01 -2.58 9.82
N ALA A 70 -7.68 -1.35 9.41
CA ALA A 70 -6.34 -1.02 8.88
C ALA A 70 -5.23 -1.40 9.87
N ASN A 71 -5.40 -1.06 11.15
CA ASN A 71 -4.45 -1.41 12.20
C ASN A 71 -4.34 -2.93 12.39
N ALA A 72 -5.47 -3.66 12.36
CA ALA A 72 -5.49 -5.11 12.49
C ALA A 72 -4.78 -5.79 11.30
N VAL A 73 -5.02 -5.32 10.08
CA VAL A 73 -4.30 -5.79 8.87
C VAL A 73 -2.80 -5.51 9.00
N GLY A 74 -2.44 -4.29 9.42
CA GLY A 74 -1.05 -3.91 9.65
C GLY A 74 -0.34 -4.84 10.64
N GLN A 75 -0.94 -5.08 11.80
CA GLN A 75 -0.38 -5.97 12.83
C GLN A 75 -0.30 -7.44 12.37
N LEU A 76 -1.30 -7.94 11.63
CA LEU A 76 -1.31 -9.31 11.13
C LEU A 76 -0.20 -9.55 10.09
N LEU A 77 0.02 -8.59 9.20
CA LEU A 77 1.00 -8.71 8.13
C LEU A 77 2.42 -8.35 8.60
N ARG A 78 2.54 -7.40 9.53
CA ARG A 78 3.81 -6.81 9.99
C ARG A 78 3.71 -6.49 11.49
N PRO A 79 3.77 -7.51 12.36
CA PRO A 79 3.80 -7.29 13.81
C PRO A 79 4.96 -6.37 14.20
N GLU A 80 4.69 -5.41 15.08
CA GLU A 80 5.73 -4.53 15.60
C GLU A 80 6.65 -5.30 16.55
N GLY A 81 7.96 -5.10 16.41
CA GLY A 81 8.96 -5.73 17.27
C GLY A 81 9.34 -7.17 16.88
N GLU A 82 8.66 -7.77 15.90
CA GLU A 82 8.95 -9.12 15.41
C GLU A 82 9.42 -9.12 13.95
N LYS A 83 10.20 -10.14 13.57
CA LYS A 83 10.52 -10.38 12.15
C LYS A 83 9.28 -10.95 11.45
N PHE A 84 8.81 -10.27 10.42
CA PHE A 84 7.64 -10.69 9.62
C PHE A 84 8.02 -11.36 8.29
N PHE A 85 9.30 -11.53 8.00
CA PHE A 85 9.78 -12.26 6.84
C PHE A 85 11.09 -12.98 7.14
N PHE A 86 11.37 -14.01 6.35
CA PHE A 86 12.59 -14.80 6.40
C PHE A 86 13.07 -15.12 4.97
N ILE A 87 14.37 -15.28 4.78
CA ILE A 87 14.99 -15.66 3.51
C ILE A 87 15.57 -17.06 3.68
N ARG A 88 15.15 -17.98 2.81
CA ARG A 88 15.68 -19.34 2.73
C ARG A 88 16.18 -19.63 1.31
N ALA A 89 17.11 -20.58 1.17
CA ALA A 89 17.43 -21.13 -0.13
C ALA A 89 16.27 -22.00 -0.65
N GLU A 90 16.05 -21.99 -1.97
CA GLU A 90 15.07 -22.86 -2.63
C GLU A 90 15.51 -24.34 -2.56
N ASP A 91 16.81 -24.61 -2.71
CA ASP A 91 17.39 -25.94 -2.48
C ASP A 91 17.60 -26.19 -0.98
N ASP A 92 16.84 -27.13 -0.43
CA ASP A 92 16.87 -27.50 0.99
C ASP A 92 18.23 -28.03 1.45
N ARG A 93 19.06 -28.55 0.54
CA ARG A 93 20.42 -29.02 0.89
C ARG A 93 21.31 -27.88 1.33
N LEU A 94 21.12 -26.68 0.76
CA LEU A 94 21.90 -25.49 1.08
C LEU A 94 21.50 -24.90 2.44
N ASN A 95 20.26 -25.10 2.88
CA ASN A 95 19.77 -24.57 4.15
C ASN A 95 20.43 -25.21 5.38
N ASN A 96 21.19 -26.31 5.22
CA ASN A 96 21.94 -26.98 6.30
C ASN A 96 23.44 -26.64 6.31
N LEU A 97 23.91 -25.80 5.38
CA LEU A 97 25.31 -25.39 5.33
C LEU A 97 25.49 -24.10 6.14
N ASP A 98 26.35 -24.14 7.16
CA ASP A 98 26.59 -23.00 8.07
C ASP A 98 26.91 -21.70 7.31
N GLU A 99 27.79 -21.76 6.30
CA GLU A 99 28.16 -20.59 5.50
C GLU A 99 26.96 -19.97 4.76
N VAL A 100 26.05 -20.81 4.26
CA VAL A 100 24.84 -20.36 3.57
C VAL A 100 23.89 -19.72 4.56
N GLN A 101 23.67 -20.35 5.72
CA GLN A 101 22.83 -19.79 6.78
C GLN A 101 23.34 -18.41 7.21
N ASP A 102 24.65 -18.27 7.41
CA ASP A 102 25.29 -16.99 7.75
C ASP A 102 25.12 -15.93 6.65
N TRP A 103 25.20 -16.32 5.39
CA TRP A 103 24.96 -15.41 4.28
C TRP A 103 23.50 -14.97 4.18
N LEU A 104 22.56 -15.90 4.34
CA LEU A 104 21.12 -15.61 4.32
C LEU A 104 20.72 -14.69 5.47
N LYS A 105 21.22 -14.96 6.68
CA LYS A 105 21.00 -14.11 7.86
C LYS A 105 21.52 -12.68 7.65
N ARG A 106 22.73 -12.54 7.10
CA ARG A 106 23.29 -11.21 6.75
C ARG A 106 22.45 -10.49 5.69
N SER A 107 21.89 -11.23 4.74
CA SER A 107 21.01 -10.67 3.70
C SER A 107 19.65 -10.23 4.26
N GLU A 108 19.05 -11.02 5.15
CA GLU A 108 17.86 -10.63 5.92
C GLU A 108 18.10 -9.35 6.71
N ASP A 109 19.19 -9.28 7.48
CA ASP A 109 19.47 -8.15 8.34
C ASP A 109 19.70 -6.88 7.50
N LYS A 110 20.36 -6.98 6.34
CA LYS A 110 20.49 -5.86 5.39
C LYS A 110 19.12 -5.38 4.88
N LEU A 111 18.23 -6.30 4.53
CA LEU A 111 16.90 -5.96 4.05
C LEU A 111 16.06 -5.30 5.16
N LEU A 112 16.04 -5.88 6.36
CA LEU A 112 15.36 -5.29 7.53
C LEU A 112 15.88 -3.89 7.83
N ASN A 113 17.21 -3.71 7.86
CA ASN A 113 17.83 -2.41 8.10
C ASN A 113 17.50 -1.39 7.00
N SER A 114 17.35 -1.82 5.75
CA SER A 114 16.95 -0.96 4.64
C SER A 114 15.49 -0.54 4.74
N ILE A 115 14.58 -1.49 5.00
CA ILE A 115 13.14 -1.25 5.16
C ILE A 115 12.87 -0.33 6.34
N PHE A 116 13.49 -0.60 7.48
CA PHE A 116 13.29 0.17 8.71
C PHE A 116 14.19 1.39 8.86
N ASN A 117 14.96 1.72 7.83
CA ASN A 117 15.67 2.99 7.78
C ASN A 117 14.66 4.14 7.86
N PRO A 118 14.77 5.08 8.82
CA PRO A 118 13.85 6.23 8.91
C PRO A 118 13.73 7.04 7.62
N LYS A 119 14.79 7.08 6.80
CA LYS A 119 14.81 7.76 5.50
C LYS A 119 13.92 7.07 4.45
N ALA A 120 13.70 5.76 4.57
CA ALA A 120 12.83 5.01 3.66
C ALA A 120 11.33 5.29 3.91
N ARG A 121 10.97 5.83 5.08
CA ARG A 121 9.58 6.13 5.49
C ARG A 121 8.60 4.96 5.34
N PHE A 122 9.11 3.72 5.35
CA PHE A 122 8.32 2.53 5.07
C PHE A 122 7.11 2.39 5.99
N ARG A 123 7.28 2.57 7.31
CA ARG A 123 6.19 2.44 8.29
C ARG A 123 5.02 3.39 8.00
N GLN A 124 5.33 4.64 7.66
CA GLN A 124 4.30 5.62 7.31
C GLN A 124 3.60 5.24 6.00
N ALA A 125 4.38 4.96 4.95
CA ALA A 125 3.83 4.64 3.64
C ALA A 125 2.93 3.40 3.66
N VAL A 126 3.32 2.39 4.44
CA VAL A 126 2.54 1.16 4.57
C VAL A 126 1.29 1.36 5.44
N GLY A 127 1.36 2.14 6.52
CA GLY A 127 0.15 2.48 7.29
C GLY A 127 -0.88 3.28 6.48
N GLU A 128 -0.41 4.15 5.58
CA GLU A 128 -1.28 4.83 4.60
C GLU A 128 -1.88 3.83 3.60
N ALA A 129 -1.09 2.87 3.10
CA ALA A 129 -1.57 1.83 2.19
C ALA A 129 -2.58 0.88 2.87
N ASP A 130 -2.37 0.52 4.13
CA ASP A 130 -3.31 -0.30 4.92
C ASP A 130 -4.64 0.43 5.09
N THR A 131 -4.61 1.75 5.24
CA THR A 131 -5.82 2.59 5.31
C THR A 131 -6.54 2.66 3.97
N ASP A 132 -5.81 2.66 2.85
CA ASP A 132 -6.39 2.70 1.50
C ASP A 132 -6.87 1.31 1.01
N LEU A 133 -6.46 0.23 1.69
CA LEU A 133 -6.87 -1.14 1.38
C LEU A 133 -8.26 -1.50 1.93
N VAL A 134 -8.70 -0.82 3.00
CA VAL A 134 -9.89 -1.15 3.79
C VAL A 134 -11.05 -0.19 3.58
#